data_AF-A0A6G2DCN1-F1
#
_entry.id   AF-A0A6G2DCN1-F1
#
_cell.length_a   1.000
_cell.length_b   1.000
_cell.length_c   1.000
_cell.angle_alpha   90.00
_cell.angle_beta   90.00
_cell.angle_gamma   90.00
#
_symmetry.space_group_name_H-M   'P 1'
#
loop_
_entity.id
_entity.type
_entity.pdbx_description
1 polymer ?
#
loop_
_entity_poly.entity_id
_entity_poly.type
_entity_poly.pdbx_seq_one_letter_code
_entity_poly.pdbx_strand_id
1 'polypeptide(L)'
;MLEAASALVEVSKEEDFKPSVESLSRAFNLAEKAEGVATVDSALFENDQEKALAEAVETLVLSGPASQQLKQLFALSPVIDAFFENTMVMAEDQAVRQNRLAILSQLTKKAAKFACFNQINTK
;
A
#
# COMPACT_ATOMS: atom_id res chain seq x y z
N MET A 1 19.39 0.12 8.45
CA MET A 1 19.26 -1.15 7.69
C MET A 1 19.10 -2.36 8.61
N LEU A 2 19.92 -2.54 9.65
CA LEU A 2 19.84 -3.71 10.55
C LEU A 2 18.50 -3.84 11.31
N GLU A 3 17.92 -2.71 11.75
CA GLU A 3 16.65 -2.65 12.50
C GLU A 3 15.44 -3.10 11.67
N ALA A 4 15.34 -2.61 10.42
CA ALA A 4 14.25 -2.98 9.51
C ALA A 4 14.31 -4.47 9.12
N ALA A 5 15.52 -5.00 8.89
CA ALA A 5 15.70 -6.42 8.62
C ALA A 5 15.31 -7.29 9.82
N SER A 6 15.66 -6.89 11.05
CA SER A 6 15.30 -7.62 12.27
C SER A 6 13.80 -7.55 12.56
N ALA A 7 13.19 -6.38 12.35
CA ALA A 7 11.74 -6.19 12.41
C ALA A 7 11.00 -7.09 11.41
N LEU A 8 11.51 -7.20 10.17
CA LEU A 8 10.95 -8.06 9.15
C LEU A 8 11.01 -9.54 9.55
N VAL A 9 12.12 -9.98 10.15
CA VAL A 9 12.28 -11.35 10.64
C VAL A 9 11.29 -11.67 11.75
N GLU A 10 11.09 -10.75 12.70
CA GLU A 10 10.11 -10.95 13.78
C GLU A 10 8.67 -11.02 13.25
N VAL A 11 8.29 -10.12 12.36
CA VAL A 11 6.94 -10.11 11.78
C VAL A 11 6.75 -11.26 10.77
N SER A 12 7.82 -11.80 10.17
CA SER A 12 7.76 -12.98 9.29
C SER A 12 7.32 -14.27 9.95
N LYS A 13 7.33 -14.30 11.29
CA LYS A 13 6.83 -15.41 12.09
C LYS A 13 5.32 -15.34 12.32
N GLU A 14 4.68 -14.21 12.01
CA GLU A 14 3.24 -14.04 12.12
C GLU A 14 2.55 -14.70 10.90
N GLU A 15 1.39 -15.34 11.11
CA GLU A 15 0.67 -16.08 10.05
C GLU A 15 0.25 -15.16 8.89
N ASP A 16 -0.05 -13.89 9.21
CA ASP A 16 -0.50 -12.88 8.25
C ASP A 16 0.64 -12.23 7.44
N PHE A 17 1.89 -12.65 7.65
CA PHE A 17 3.05 -12.08 6.95
C PHE A 17 2.97 -12.21 5.43
N LYS A 18 2.74 -13.44 4.95
CA LYS A 18 2.74 -13.72 3.50
C LYS A 18 1.61 -12.99 2.79
N PRO A 19 0.34 -13.07 3.24
CA PRO A 19 -0.74 -12.27 2.66
C PRO A 19 -0.40 -10.78 2.64
N SER A 20 0.11 -10.24 3.74
CA SER A 20 0.44 -8.80 3.84
C SER A 20 1.50 -8.35 2.84
N VAL A 21 2.54 -9.17 2.65
CA VAL A 21 3.59 -8.90 1.67
C VAL A 21 3.04 -8.96 0.25
N GLU A 22 2.15 -9.90 -0.06
CA GLU A 22 1.52 -10.03 -1.38
C GLU A 22 0.64 -8.82 -1.70
N SER A 23 -0.26 -8.41 -0.78
CA SER A 23 -1.13 -7.23 -0.93
C SER A 23 -0.30 -5.97 -1.21
N LEU A 24 0.73 -5.75 -0.39
CA LEU A 24 1.61 -4.60 -0.53
C LEU A 24 2.39 -4.65 -1.83
N SER A 25 2.96 -5.80 -2.22
CA SER A 25 3.72 -5.95 -3.46
C SER A 25 2.88 -5.63 -4.69
N ARG A 26 1.60 -6.04 -4.69
CA ARG A 26 0.66 -5.67 -5.76
C ARG A 26 0.43 -4.16 -5.81
N ALA A 27 0.29 -3.50 -4.67
CA ALA A 27 0.17 -2.04 -4.60
C ALA A 27 1.43 -1.33 -5.11
N PHE A 28 2.63 -1.79 -4.75
CA PHE A 28 3.91 -1.27 -5.27
C PHE A 28 4.00 -1.38 -6.80
N ASN A 29 3.76 -2.58 -7.35
CA ASN A 29 3.85 -2.82 -8.79
C ASN A 29 2.85 -1.98 -9.61
N LEU A 30 1.66 -1.73 -9.07
CA LEU A 30 0.66 -0.88 -9.73
C LEU A 30 0.97 0.60 -9.57
N ALA A 31 1.48 1.04 -8.43
CA ALA A 31 1.86 2.42 -8.20
C ALA A 31 2.99 2.91 -9.14
N GLU A 32 3.87 2.02 -9.60
CA GLU A 32 4.89 2.35 -10.62
C GLU A 32 4.28 2.79 -11.96
N LYS A 33 3.03 2.41 -12.23
CA LYS A 33 2.28 2.81 -13.42
C LYS A 33 1.57 4.16 -13.26
N ALA A 34 1.64 4.77 -12.07
CA ALA A 34 1.09 6.10 -11.84
C ALA A 34 1.92 7.14 -12.60
N GLU A 35 1.32 7.83 -13.55
CA GLU A 35 1.96 8.91 -14.29
C GLU A 35 1.86 10.23 -13.50
N GLY A 36 3.01 10.85 -13.20
CA GLY A 36 3.07 12.16 -12.54
C GLY A 36 2.72 12.18 -11.05
N VAL A 37 2.51 13.38 -10.51
CA VAL A 37 2.04 13.57 -9.13
C VAL A 37 0.51 13.58 -9.16
N ALA A 38 -0.10 12.40 -9.13
CA ALA A 38 -1.54 12.28 -9.06
C ALA A 38 -2.03 12.59 -7.63
N THR A 39 -2.97 13.52 -7.53
CA THR A 39 -3.69 13.85 -6.28
C THR A 39 -4.96 13.01 -6.24
N VAL A 40 -5.31 12.49 -5.06
CA VAL A 40 -6.56 11.74 -4.88
C VAL A 40 -7.73 12.71 -4.87
N ASP A 41 -8.74 12.44 -5.69
CA ASP A 41 -10.00 13.17 -5.75
C ASP A 41 -11.13 12.28 -5.26
N SER A 42 -11.75 12.67 -4.14
CA SER A 42 -12.87 11.94 -3.55
C SER A 42 -14.13 11.93 -4.41
N ALA A 43 -14.27 12.87 -5.35
CA ALA A 43 -15.40 12.91 -6.27
C ALA A 43 -15.37 11.79 -7.33
N LEU A 44 -14.21 11.14 -7.51
CA LEU A 44 -13.99 10.07 -8.49
C LEU A 44 -14.03 8.67 -7.87
N PHE A 45 -14.43 8.52 -6.60
CA PHE A 45 -14.61 7.20 -5.99
C PHE A 45 -15.90 6.55 -6.47
N GLU A 46 -15.82 5.31 -6.92
CA GLU A 46 -16.98 4.55 -7.41
C GLU A 46 -17.51 3.56 -6.37
N ASN A 47 -16.72 3.23 -5.34
CA ASN A 47 -17.11 2.31 -4.27
C ASN A 47 -16.51 2.68 -2.90
N ASP A 48 -17.02 2.01 -1.86
CA ASP A 48 -16.61 2.24 -0.47
C ASP A 48 -15.16 1.79 -0.19
N GLN A 49 -14.64 0.81 -0.94
CA GLN A 49 -13.29 0.29 -0.75
C GLN A 49 -12.22 1.27 -1.23
N GLU A 50 -12.48 2.04 -2.29
CA GLU A 50 -11.63 3.15 -2.72
C GLU A 50 -11.50 4.20 -1.62
N LYS A 51 -12.64 4.58 -1.03
CA LYS A 51 -12.69 5.52 0.08
C LYS A 51 -11.97 4.98 1.31
N ALA A 52 -12.23 3.72 1.69
CA ALA A 52 -11.61 3.08 2.84
C ALA A 52 -10.08 3.02 2.70
N LEU A 53 -9.57 2.67 1.51
CA LEU A 53 -8.14 2.65 1.26
C LEU A 53 -7.55 4.07 1.28
N ALA A 54 -8.21 5.04 0.66
CA ALA A 54 -7.75 6.43 0.67
C ALA A 54 -7.66 6.99 2.10
N GLU A 55 -8.67 6.76 2.93
CA GLU A 55 -8.69 7.19 4.33
C GLU A 55 -7.62 6.47 5.17
N ALA A 56 -7.46 5.16 4.98
CA ALA A 56 -6.44 4.40 5.68
C ALA A 56 -5.02 4.88 5.30
N VAL A 57 -4.80 5.22 4.03
CA VAL A 57 -3.54 5.80 3.55
C VAL A 57 -3.31 7.21 4.08
N GLU A 58 -4.35 8.05 4.12
CA GLU A 58 -4.26 9.42 4.63
C GLU A 58 -3.90 9.43 6.12
N THR A 59 -4.61 8.63 6.92
CA THR A 59 -4.44 8.49 8.37
C THR A 59 -3.21 7.68 8.77
N LEU A 60 -2.58 6.96 7.82
CA LEU A 60 -1.33 6.24 8.08
C LEU A 60 -0.21 7.21 8.47
N VAL A 61 0.16 7.13 9.75
CA VAL A 61 1.32 7.81 10.35
C VAL A 61 2.33 6.77 10.81
N LEU A 62 3.37 6.58 10.00
CA LEU A 62 4.49 5.68 10.32
C LEU A 62 5.40 6.38 11.34
N SER A 63 5.26 6.00 12.61
CA SER A 63 6.05 6.55 13.72
C SER A 63 6.50 5.45 14.66
N GLY A 64 7.55 5.73 15.44
CA GLY A 64 8.15 4.74 16.33
C GLY A 64 9.23 3.88 15.65
N PRO A 65 9.66 2.79 16.31
CA PRO A 65 10.71 1.91 15.80
C PRO A 65 10.24 1.12 14.57
N ALA A 66 11.20 0.55 13.84
CA ALA A 66 10.93 -0.10 12.56
C ALA A 66 9.91 -1.25 12.65
N SER A 67 9.92 -2.02 13.74
CA SER A 67 8.95 -3.08 13.98
C SER A 67 7.51 -2.57 14.09
N GLN A 68 7.32 -1.41 14.72
CA GLN A 68 6.00 -0.79 14.85
C GLN A 68 5.51 -0.25 13.50
N GLN A 69 6.39 0.41 12.75
CA GLN A 69 6.07 0.92 11.41
C GLN A 69 5.71 -0.22 10.44
N LEU A 70 6.42 -1.36 10.51
CA LEU A 70 6.10 -2.54 9.70
C LEU A 70 4.73 -3.13 10.06
N LYS A 71 4.41 -3.23 11.36
CA LYS A 71 3.08 -3.68 11.83
C LYS A 71 1.96 -2.75 11.36
N GLN A 72 2.19 -1.44 11.38
CA GLN A 72 1.24 -0.46 10.86
C GLN A 72 1.00 -0.63 9.35
N LEU A 73 2.03 -0.97 8.57
CA LEU A 73 1.89 -1.26 7.14
C LEU A 73 1.13 -2.56 6.89
N PHE A 74 1.44 -3.63 7.61
CA PHE A 74 0.75 -4.92 7.44
C PHE A 74 -0.70 -4.89 7.90
N ALA A 75 -1.03 -4.06 8.88
CA ALA A 75 -2.42 -3.81 9.27
C ALA A 75 -3.29 -3.24 8.13
N LEU A 76 -2.69 -2.72 7.05
CA LEU A 76 -3.44 -2.27 5.86
C LEU A 76 -3.77 -3.39 4.88
N SER A 77 -3.17 -4.58 5.00
CA SER A 77 -3.37 -5.70 4.07
C SER A 77 -4.85 -6.02 3.83
N PRO A 78 -5.71 -6.16 4.86
CA PRO A 78 -7.14 -6.41 4.63
C PRO A 78 -7.86 -5.32 3.82
N VAL A 79 -7.49 -4.04 4.02
CA VAL A 79 -8.09 -2.91 3.29
C VAL A 79 -7.58 -2.86 1.85
N ILE A 80 -6.31 -3.18 1.64
CA ILE A 80 -5.70 -3.29 0.31
C ILE A 80 -6.32 -4.44 -0.48
N ASP A 81 -6.53 -5.59 0.15
CA ASP A 81 -7.16 -6.75 -0.46
C ASP A 81 -8.61 -6.45 -0.81
N ALA A 82 -9.38 -5.89 0.13
CA ALA A 82 -10.76 -5.48 -0.14
C ALA A 82 -10.85 -4.48 -1.31
N PHE A 83 -9.94 -3.51 -1.39
CA PHE A 83 -9.82 -2.62 -2.55
C PHE A 83 -9.61 -3.42 -3.83
N PHE A 84 -8.65 -4.34 -3.85
CA PHE A 84 -8.31 -5.10 -5.05
C PHE A 84 -9.33 -6.16 -5.48
N GLU A 85 -10.12 -6.69 -4.55
CA GLU A 85 -11.22 -7.62 -4.81
C GLU A 85 -12.43 -6.91 -5.40
N ASN A 86 -12.68 -5.66 -4.97
CA ASN A 86 -13.88 -4.91 -5.35
C ASN A 86 -13.63 -3.82 -6.38
N THR A 87 -12.36 -3.54 -6.72
CA THR A 87 -11.98 -2.40 -7.57
C THR A 87 -11.03 -2.82 -8.69
N MET A 88 -11.46 -2.57 -9.93
CA MET A 88 -10.60 -2.74 -11.10
C MET A 88 -9.72 -1.50 -11.28
N VAL A 89 -8.45 -1.58 -10.89
CA VAL A 89 -7.52 -0.44 -10.96
C VAL A 89 -7.33 0.08 -12.38
N MET A 90 -7.25 -0.82 -13.37
CA MET A 90 -7.13 -0.46 -14.78
C MET A 90 -8.50 -0.20 -15.41
N ALA A 91 -9.25 0.74 -14.85
CA ALA A 91 -10.54 1.18 -15.38
C ALA A 91 -10.41 1.78 -16.78
N GLU A 92 -11.49 1.72 -17.56
CA GLU A 92 -11.58 2.36 -18.88
C GLU A 92 -11.57 3.88 -18.78
N ASP A 93 -12.26 4.42 -17.77
CA ASP A 93 -12.22 5.85 -17.46
C ASP A 93 -10.83 6.24 -16.95
N GLN A 94 -10.18 7.13 -17.70
CA GLN A 94 -8.83 7.57 -17.41
C GLN A 94 -8.72 8.32 -16.08
N ALA A 95 -9.73 9.12 -15.72
CA ALA A 95 -9.73 9.89 -14.48
C ALA A 95 -9.88 8.96 -13.27
N VAL A 96 -10.80 8.00 -13.32
CA VAL A 96 -10.97 6.97 -12.27
C VAL A 96 -9.71 6.12 -12.13
N ARG A 97 -9.15 5.66 -13.25
CA ARG A 97 -7.88 4.91 -13.25
C ARG A 97 -6.75 5.70 -12.62
N GLN A 98 -6.59 6.98 -12.99
CA GLN A 98 -5.56 7.84 -12.42
C GLN A 98 -5.78 8.08 -10.92
N ASN A 99 -7.03 8.25 -10.48
CA ASN A 99 -7.37 8.40 -9.06
C ASN A 99 -6.99 7.16 -8.25
N ARG A 100 -7.33 5.96 -8.73
CA ARG A 100 -6.95 4.68 -8.10
C ARG A 100 -5.45 4.51 -8.02
N LEU A 101 -4.73 4.83 -9.09
CA LEU A 101 -3.27 4.81 -9.11
C LEU A 101 -2.67 5.86 -8.16
N ALA A 102 -3.33 7.01 -7.96
CA ALA A 102 -2.92 8.04 -7.00
C ALA A 102 -2.96 7.51 -5.56
N ILE A 103 -4.04 6.80 -5.18
CA ILE A 103 -4.17 6.18 -3.85
C ILE A 103 -2.99 5.21 -3.61
N LEU A 104 -2.73 4.32 -4.56
CA LEU A 104 -1.63 3.35 -4.49
C LEU A 104 -0.26 4.06 -4.47
N SER A 105 -0.08 5.13 -5.23
CA SER A 105 1.14 5.95 -5.23
C SER A 105 1.38 6.60 -3.86
N GLN A 106 0.33 7.10 -3.20
CA GLN A 106 0.46 7.69 -1.87
C GLN A 106 0.82 6.63 -0.82
N LEU A 107 0.16 5.46 -0.84
CA LEU A 107 0.48 4.33 0.02
C LEU A 107 1.95 3.95 -0.10
N THR A 108 2.41 3.72 -1.33
CA THR A 108 3.77 3.27 -1.63
C THR A 108 4.81 4.32 -1.33
N LYS A 109 4.52 5.62 -1.51
CA LYS A 109 5.40 6.71 -1.06
C LYS A 109 5.55 6.74 0.46
N LYS A 110 4.46 6.52 1.22
CA LYS A 110 4.52 6.43 2.69
C LYS A 110 5.32 5.20 3.12
N ALA A 111 5.04 4.05 2.53
CA ALA A 111 5.78 2.82 2.79
C ALA A 111 7.27 2.93 2.38
N ALA A 112 7.60 3.57 1.25
CA ALA A 112 8.97 3.72 0.76
C ALA A 112 9.85 4.61 1.65
N LYS A 113 9.25 5.57 2.38
CA LYS A 113 9.99 6.32 3.43
C LYS A 113 10.50 5.41 4.54
N PHE A 114 9.80 4.32 4.80
CA PHE A 114 10.19 3.30 5.76
C PHE A 114 11.04 2.20 5.13
N ALA A 115 10.74 1.90 3.87
CA ALA A 115 11.22 0.72 3.18
C ALA A 115 11.95 1.07 1.89
N CYS A 116 13.26 0.82 1.86
CA CYS A 116 13.88 0.27 0.66
C CYS A 116 13.32 -1.16 0.40
N PHE A 117 11.99 -1.32 0.29
CA PHE A 117 11.31 -2.61 0.05
C PHE A 117 11.68 -3.16 -1.33
N ASN A 118 12.22 -2.31 -2.23
CA ASN A 118 12.72 -2.71 -3.54
C ASN A 118 13.99 -3.61 -3.49
N GLN A 119 14.49 -3.95 -2.30
CA GLN A 119 15.47 -5.02 -2.09
C GLN A 119 14.88 -6.34 -1.62
N ILE A 120 13.55 -6.42 -1.41
CA ILE A 120 12.84 -7.68 -1.16
C ILE A 120 12.58 -8.34 -2.52
N ASN A 121 13.66 -8.72 -3.20
CA ASN A 121 13.62 -9.78 -4.18
C ASN A 121 13.47 -11.09 -3.41
N THR A 122 12.24 -11.50 -3.13
CA THR A 122 11.97 -12.94 -3.02
C THR A 122 12.19 -13.51 -4.42
N LYS A 123 13.29 -14.25 -4.56
CA LYS A 123 13.62 -15.03 -5.77
C LYS A 123 12.43 -15.88 -6.24
#